data_AF-A0A4S1F0L6-F1
#
_entry.id   AF-A0A4S1F0L6-F1
#
_cell.length_a   1.000
_cell.length_b   1.000
_cell.length_c   1.000
_cell.angle_alpha   90.00
_cell.angle_beta   90.00
_cell.angle_gamma   90.00
#
_symmetry.space_group_name_H-M   'P 1'
#
loop_
_entity.id
_entity.type
_entity.pdbx_description
1 polymer ?
#
loop_
_entity_poly.entity_id
_entity_poly.type
_entity_poly.pdbx_seq_one_letter_code
_entity_poly.pdbx_strand_id
1 'polypeptide(L)' 'QASLVYVNTRMMQSVLSEPKWSARLTPEDYRGLTPLIYGHVNPYGRFDLDLDRRIDFEWKQAA' A
#
# COMPACT_ATOMS: atom_id res chain seq x y z
N GLN A 1 -5.20 -9.13 14.24
CA GLN A 1 -4.18 -9.24 13.16
C GLN A 1 -4.75 -8.92 11.76
N ALA A 2 -6.02 -9.18 11.46
CA ALA A 2 -6.63 -8.92 10.14
C ALA A 2 -6.67 -7.44 9.71
N SER A 3 -6.83 -6.49 10.65
CA SER A 3 -6.98 -5.06 10.31
C SER A 3 -5.73 -4.46 9.66
N LEU A 4 -4.52 -4.88 10.07
CA LEU A 4 -3.28 -4.38 9.48
C LEU A 4 -3.06 -4.92 8.07
N VAL A 5 -3.42 -6.19 7.83
CA VAL A 5 -3.38 -6.76 6.48
C VAL A 5 -4.30 -5.98 5.55
N TYR A 6 -5.52 -5.69 6.00
CA TYR A 6 -6.48 -4.89 5.23
C TYR A 6 -5.94 -3.49 4.90
N VAL A 7 -5.39 -2.79 5.90
CA VAL A 7 -4.80 -1.46 5.71
C VAL A 7 -3.65 -1.50 4.71
N ASN A 8 -2.75 -2.48 4.80
CA ASN A 8 -1.66 -2.66 3.84
C ASN A 8 -2.17 -2.93 2.42
N THR A 9 -3.21 -3.77 2.27
CA THR A 9 -3.83 -4.03 0.98
C THR A 9 -4.44 -2.77 0.37
N ARG A 10 -5.15 -1.95 1.17
CA ARG A 10 -5.72 -0.68 0.69
C ARG A 10 -4.64 0.34 0.29
N MET A 11 -3.55 0.44 1.05
CA MET A 11 -2.41 1.30 0.67
C MET A 11 -1.78 0.85 -0.65
N MET A 12 -1.55 -0.46 -0.82
CA MET A 12 -1.01 -1.00 -2.07
C MET A 12 -1.94 -0.71 -3.25
N GLN A 13 -3.25 -0.94 -3.10
CA GLN A 13 -4.24 -0.65 -4.14
C GLN A 13 -4.24 0.83 -4.56
N SER A 14 -4.10 1.76 -3.60
CA SER A 14 -3.97 3.19 -3.87
C SER A 14 -2.79 3.47 -4.80
N VAL A 15 -1.60 2.99 -4.47
CA VAL A 15 -0.38 3.22 -5.29
C VAL A 15 -0.52 2.59 -6.66
N LEU A 16 -1.04 1.36 -6.75
CA LEU A 16 -1.21 0.64 -8.02
C LEU A 16 -2.27 1.27 -8.94
N SER A 17 -3.15 2.11 -8.40
CA SER A 17 -4.15 2.86 -9.17
C SER A 17 -3.57 4.06 -9.91
N GLU A 18 -2.37 4.51 -9.56
CA GLU A 18 -1.74 5.65 -10.22
C GLU A 18 -1.37 5.28 -11.68
N PRO A 19 -1.63 6.17 -12.66
CA PRO A 19 -1.37 5.89 -14.07
C PRO A 19 0.08 5.45 -14.37
N LYS A 20 1.05 5.99 -13.62
CA LYS A 20 2.47 5.65 -13.74
C LYS A 20 2.74 4.16 -13.47
N TRP A 21 2.04 3.58 -12.50
CA TRP A 21 2.19 2.17 -12.12
C TRP A 21 1.29 1.27 -12.96
N SER A 22 0.03 1.67 -13.16
CA SER A 22 -0.91 0.89 -13.97
C SER A 22 -0.46 0.73 -15.42
N ALA A 23 0.25 1.72 -15.99
CA ALA A 23 0.81 1.64 -17.34
C ALA A 23 2.13 0.84 -17.42
N ARG A 24 2.78 0.57 -16.27
CA ARG A 24 4.10 -0.07 -16.21
C ARG A 24 4.03 -1.57 -15.89
N LEU A 25 3.01 -2.00 -15.15
CA LEU A 25 2.89 -3.38 -14.67
C LEU A 25 2.30 -4.30 -15.73
N THR A 26 2.90 -5.48 -15.85
CA THR A 26 2.44 -6.59 -16.69
C THR A 26 1.59 -7.57 -15.87
N PRO A 27 0.80 -8.44 -16.51
CA PRO A 27 0.06 -9.50 -15.81
C PRO A 27 0.94 -10.36 -14.90
N GLU A 28 2.20 -10.58 -15.29
CA GLU A 28 3.20 -11.32 -14.51
C GLU A 28 3.60 -10.58 -13.24
N ASP A 29 3.75 -9.25 -13.29
CA ASP A 29 4.10 -8.43 -12.12
C ASP A 29 3.00 -8.47 -11.06
N TYR A 30 1.73 -8.48 -11.48
CA TYR A 30 0.59 -8.60 -10.55
C TYR A 30 0.60 -9.94 -9.79
N ARG A 31 1.19 -11.01 -10.34
CA ARG A 31 1.34 -12.30 -9.65
C ARG A 31 2.43 -12.26 -8.57
N GLY A 32 3.36 -11.31 -8.67
CA GLY A 32 4.40 -11.06 -7.67
C GLY A 32 3.90 -10.27 -6.45
N LEU A 33 2.74 -9.61 -6.55
CA LEU A 33 2.13 -8.83 -5.46
C LEU A 33 1.55 -9.75 -4.39
N THR A 34 2.40 -10.25 -3.51
CA THR A 34 1.97 -11.03 -2.35
C THR A 34 1.79 -10.10 -1.16
N PRO A 35 0.61 -10.08 -0.49
CA PRO A 35 0.45 -9.33 0.73
C PRO A 35 1.47 -9.82 1.76
N LEU A 36 2.12 -8.89 2.47
CA LEU A 36 3.07 -9.25 3.51
C LEU A 36 2.33 -10.00 4.63
N ILE A 37 2.50 -11.32 4.67
CA ILE A 37 1.81 -12.23 5.60
C ILE A 37 2.50 -12.35 6.97
N TYR A 38 3.69 -11.78 7.13
CA TYR A 38 4.48 -11.77 8.37
C TYR A 38 4.43 -10.41 9.07
N GLY A 39 4.86 -10.40 10.34
CA GLY A 39 4.79 -9.24 11.25
C GLY A 39 5.38 -7.95 10.67
N HIS A 40 4.96 -6.82 11.22
CA HIS A 40 5.29 -5.48 10.75
C HIS A 40 6.81 -5.27 10.64
N VAL A 41 7.34 -5.34 9.41
CA VAL A 41 8.73 -4.99 9.11
C VAL A 41 8.75 -3.51 8.79
N ASN A 42 9.62 -2.76 9.46
CA ASN A 42 9.74 -1.31 9.29
C ASN A 42 11.11 -0.96 8.69
N PRO A 43 11.33 -1.20 7.39
CA PRO A 43 12.66 -1.10 6.77
C PRO A 43 13.14 0.35 6.57
N TYR A 44 12.27 1.35 6.76
CA TYR A 44 12.53 2.75 6.42
C TYR A 44 12.49 3.71 7.63
N GLY A 45 12.53 3.19 8.86
CA GLY A 45 12.49 3.99 10.09
C GLY A 45 11.09 4.08 10.73
N ARG A 46 11.00 4.70 11.91
CA ARG A 46 9.75 4.77 12.69
C ARG A 46 8.76 5.74 12.06
N PHE A 47 7.56 5.24 11.74
CA PHE A 47 6.43 6.04 11.30
C PHE A 47 5.42 6.09 12.45
N ASP A 48 5.24 7.25 13.06
CA ASP A 48 4.22 7.44 14.10
C ASP A 48 2.88 7.75 13.42
N LEU A 49 2.01 6.75 13.40
CA LEU A 49 0.66 6.85 12.85
C LEU A 49 -0.24 7.63 13.82
N ASP A 50 -0.81 8.74 13.35
CA ASP A 50 -1.90 9.42 14.03
C ASP A 50 -3.19 8.58 13.90
N LEU A 51 -3.65 8.01 15.01
CA LEU A 51 -4.84 7.16 15.06
C LEU A 51 -6.16 7.96 15.08
N ASP A 52 -6.11 9.28 15.33
CA ASP A 52 -7.27 10.17 15.27
C ASP A 52 -7.56 10.63 13.83
N ARG A 53 -6.58 10.48 12.94
CA ARG A 53 -6.70 10.81 11.52
C ARG A 53 -7.04 9.59 10.67
N ARG A 54 -8.09 9.69 9.85
CA ARG A 54 -8.39 8.66 8.85
C ARG A 54 -7.34 8.66 7.74
N ILE A 55 -6.90 7.46 7.35
CA ILE A 55 -6.04 7.25 6.18
C ILE A 55 -6.87 7.55 4.93
N ASP A 56 -6.39 8.46 4.10
CA ASP A 56 -6.94 8.73 2.78
C ASP A 56 -6.30 7.80 1.75
N PHE A 57 -7.02 6.76 1.36
CA PHE A 57 -6.57 5.77 0.35
C PHE A 57 -6.80 6.22 -1.09
N GLU A 58 -7.37 7.41 -1.31
CA GLU A 58 -7.58 7.98 -2.65
C GLU A 58 -6.67 9.18 -2.89
N TRP A 59 -5.69 9.41 -1.99
CA TRP A 59 -4.68 10.45 -2.15
C TRP A 59 -3.92 10.23 -3.45
N LYS A 60 -4.21 11.07 -4.43
CA LYS A 60 -3.44 11.18 -5.67
C LYS A 60 -2.36 12.22 -5.45
N GLN A 61 -1.12 11.79 -5.28
CA GLN A 61 0.00 12.71 -5.25
C GLN A 61 0.09 13.37 -6.64
N ALA A 62 -0.21 14.68 -6.71
CA ALA A 62 -0.06 15.44 -7.94
C ALA A 62 1.40 15.39 -8.37
N ALA A 63 1.63 14.97 -9.61
CA ALA A 63 2.94 14.85 -10.24
C ALA A 63 3.61 16.23 -10.41
#